data_AF-A0A6G8PZB6-F1
#
_entry.id   AF-A0A6G8PZB6-F1
#
_cell.length_a   1.000
_cell.length_b   1.000
_cell.length_c   1.000
_cell.angle_alpha   90.00
_cell.angle_beta   90.00
_cell.angle_gamma   90.00
#
_symmetry.space_group_name_H-M   'P 1'
#
loop_
_entity.id
_entity.type
_entity.pdbx_description
1 polymer ?
#
loop_
_entity_poly.entity_id
_entity_poly.type
_entity_poly.pdbx_seq_one_letter_code
_entity_poly.pdbx_strand_id
1 'polypeptide(L)'
;MAVITPPVTPRWPIISAPPEAVAAAALDPKQQANAKKIDDFFAANGKDWGAYGPLGKDLIEVARQLVLDPALGAGVVQRESWGRNIFGCDHGSRWTNVPPFCNVPVTKGRVKQLIDNYNAPPPGVGANGVGVPQITSMPYVLHAEKIGGAHVPRNQMIAGFTSLRDRINNLGYADGLAAYNAGEGNLAAGRAYAASVMALHEEWKARLGQQVPDSGKILPRPSDLHSPGSGAYVNAHPTHYNWRPDVYDLVVKYLNHPKLKGKIWINTYRDHPPGWGLDAVSFDVWAWAGRGFDIGHALRKQVFDVVFNDPAGPKIRWLISGGALWSSAGGWEPWDPPEDGSDPGHWRHSHWTFW
;
A
#
# COMPACT_ATOMS: atom_id res chain seq x y z
N MET A 1 -14.02 11.85 -47.42
CA MET A 1 -14.67 11.69 -46.10
C MET A 1 -13.57 11.39 -45.10
N ALA A 2 -13.27 12.33 -44.21
CA ALA A 2 -12.32 12.09 -43.12
C ALA A 2 -13.01 11.22 -42.06
N VAL A 3 -12.45 10.05 -41.79
CA VAL A 3 -12.91 9.18 -40.72
C VAL A 3 -12.50 9.84 -39.41
N ILE A 4 -13.46 10.49 -38.75
CA ILE A 4 -13.31 11.00 -37.40
C ILE A 4 -13.30 9.78 -36.48
N THR A 5 -12.12 9.38 -36.02
CA THR A 5 -12.01 8.40 -34.95
C THR A 5 -12.59 9.00 -33.68
N PRO A 6 -13.52 8.31 -32.99
CA PRO A 6 -14.06 8.81 -31.73
C PRO A 6 -12.91 8.96 -30.71
N PRO A 7 -12.96 9.99 -29.85
CA PRO A 7 -11.96 10.17 -28.80
C PRO A 7 -11.94 8.93 -27.92
N VAL A 8 -10.75 8.36 -27.72
CA VAL A 8 -10.51 7.29 -26.76
C VAL A 8 -10.86 7.85 -25.39
N THR A 9 -11.95 7.37 -24.79
CA THR A 9 -12.28 7.69 -23.40
C THR A 9 -11.13 7.19 -22.53
N PRO A 10 -10.44 8.06 -21.77
CA PRO A 10 -9.40 7.60 -20.87
C PRO A 10 -10.04 6.62 -19.89
N ARG A 11 -9.55 5.37 -19.90
CA ARG A 11 -9.88 4.40 -18.86
C ARG A 11 -9.27 4.95 -17.58
N TRP A 12 -10.11 5.54 -16.73
CA TRP A 12 -9.72 5.91 -15.38
C TRP A 12 -9.17 4.66 -14.68
N PRO A 13 -8.05 4.76 -13.94
CA PRO A 13 -7.64 3.65 -13.10
C PRO A 13 -8.81 3.33 -12.17
N ILE A 14 -9.16 2.04 -12.08
CA ILE A 14 -10.10 1.57 -11.08
C ILE A 14 -9.41 1.79 -9.74
N ILE A 15 -9.69 2.93 -9.11
CA ILE A 15 -9.24 3.18 -7.74
C ILE A 15 -10.07 2.20 -6.90
N SER A 16 -9.41 1.17 -6.37
CA SER A 16 -10.03 0.27 -5.42
C SER A 16 -10.67 1.10 -4.30
N ALA A 17 -11.90 0.75 -3.91
CA ALA A 17 -12.57 1.45 -2.83
C ALA A 17 -11.64 1.45 -1.60
N PRO A 18 -11.47 2.59 -0.91
CA PRO A 18 -10.64 2.62 0.27
C PRO A 18 -11.23 1.60 1.26
N PRO A 19 -10.41 0.80 1.96
CA PRO A 19 -10.94 -0.02 3.04
C PRO A 19 -11.70 0.90 4.00
N GLU A 20 -12.88 0.47 4.46
CA GLU A 20 -13.61 1.18 5.52
C GLU A 20 -12.63 1.55 6.64
N ALA A 21 -12.78 2.75 7.20
CA ALA A 21 -11.92 3.25 8.26
C ALA A 21 -12.05 2.36 9.50
N VAL A 22 -11.30 1.28 9.54
CA VAL A 22 -11.09 0.50 10.76
C VAL A 22 -10.44 1.47 11.73
N ALA A 23 -11.02 1.62 12.92
CA ALA A 23 -10.47 2.48 13.96
C ALA A 23 -8.98 2.14 14.09
N ALA A 24 -8.11 3.11 13.75
CA ALA A 24 -6.69 2.84 13.69
C ALA A 24 -6.22 2.42 15.08
N ALA A 25 -5.79 1.16 15.20
CA ALA A 25 -5.20 0.68 16.44
C ALA A 25 -4.08 1.64 16.84
N ALA A 26 -4.02 2.00 18.13
CA ALA A 26 -3.03 2.94 18.64
C ALA A 26 -1.61 2.51 18.22
N LEU A 27 -0.76 3.48 17.90
CA LEU A 27 0.64 3.22 17.57
C LEU A 27 1.35 2.61 18.79
N ASP A 28 2.15 1.57 18.56
CA ASP A 28 3.03 1.03 19.59
C ASP A 28 4.16 2.03 19.94
N PRO A 29 4.90 1.85 21.06
CA PRO A 29 5.95 2.79 21.45
C PRO A 29 7.05 3.01 20.40
N LYS A 30 7.41 1.99 19.62
CA LYS A 30 8.41 2.10 18.55
C LYS A 30 7.85 2.93 17.39
N GLN A 31 6.60 2.71 17.02
CA GLN A 31 5.88 3.48 16.02
C GLN A 31 5.71 4.95 16.43
N GLN A 32 5.39 5.21 17.70
CA GLN A 32 5.33 6.56 18.26
C GLN A 32 6.70 7.26 18.20
N ALA A 33 7.78 6.55 18.55
CA ALA A 33 9.14 7.08 18.45
C ALA A 33 9.51 7.39 16.99
N ASN A 34 9.12 6.53 16.04
CA ASN A 34 9.35 6.76 14.61
C ASN A 34 8.54 7.94 14.06
N ALA A 35 7.27 8.07 14.45
CA ALA A 35 6.46 9.24 14.14
C ALA A 35 7.14 10.53 14.63
N LYS A 36 7.63 10.54 15.88
CA LYS A 36 8.36 11.69 16.41
C LYS A 36 9.63 12.01 15.62
N LYS A 37 10.43 11.00 15.24
CA LYS A 37 11.64 11.21 14.42
C LYS A 37 11.32 11.86 13.07
N ILE A 38 10.21 11.46 12.45
CA ILE A 38 9.72 12.06 11.20
C ILE A 38 9.40 13.53 11.43
N ASP A 39 8.66 13.83 12.51
CA ASP A 39 8.26 15.19 12.83
C ASP A 39 9.44 16.11 13.14
N ASP A 40 10.36 15.64 13.98
CA ASP A 40 11.58 16.37 14.35
C ASP A 40 12.40 16.71 13.09
N PHE A 41 12.54 15.76 12.15
CA PHE A 41 13.29 15.97 10.92
C PHE A 41 12.65 17.05 10.03
N PHE A 42 11.35 16.95 9.72
CA PHE A 42 10.69 17.89 8.83
C PHE A 42 10.48 19.27 9.45
N ALA A 43 10.35 19.35 10.78
CA ALA A 43 10.38 20.62 11.50
C ALA A 43 11.74 21.32 11.33
N ALA A 44 12.85 20.59 11.50
CA ALA A 44 14.20 21.14 11.48
C ALA A 44 14.78 21.40 10.07
N ASN A 45 14.36 20.63 9.06
CA ASN A 45 15.00 20.62 7.73
C ASN A 45 14.08 21.09 6.60
N GLY A 46 12.84 21.48 6.92
CA GLY A 46 11.88 21.83 5.89
C GLY A 46 12.25 23.12 5.16
N LYS A 47 11.88 23.19 3.89
CA LYS A 47 12.09 24.39 3.06
C LYS A 47 11.12 25.50 3.45
N ASP A 48 11.50 26.74 3.14
CA ASP A 48 10.68 27.93 3.35
C ASP A 48 9.56 28.03 2.30
N TRP A 49 8.68 27.04 2.31
CA TRP A 49 7.50 26.94 1.42
C TRP A 49 6.19 27.00 2.20
N GLY A 50 6.26 27.16 3.53
CA GLY A 50 5.10 27.23 4.40
C GLY A 50 5.38 26.63 5.77
N ALA A 51 4.41 26.80 6.67
CA ALA A 51 4.48 26.25 8.01
C ALA A 51 4.47 24.71 7.97
N TYR A 52 5.24 24.13 8.88
CA TYR A 52 5.21 22.70 9.14
C TYR A 52 4.03 22.35 10.05
N GLY A 53 3.30 21.28 9.73
CA GLY A 53 2.37 20.62 10.64
C GLY A 53 2.84 19.20 10.91
N PRO A 54 2.71 18.68 12.16
CA PRO A 54 3.07 17.29 12.46
C PRO A 54 2.38 16.30 11.52
N LEU A 55 3.15 15.35 10.97
CA LEU A 55 2.67 14.37 9.98
C LEU A 55 3.09 12.94 10.29
N GLY A 56 4.04 12.73 11.22
CA GLY A 56 4.67 11.44 11.49
C GLY A 56 3.67 10.38 11.91
N LYS A 57 2.70 10.72 12.77
CA LYS A 57 1.63 9.80 13.19
C LYS A 57 0.80 9.34 11.99
N ASP A 58 0.27 10.30 11.24
CA ASP A 58 -0.57 10.02 10.07
C ASP A 58 0.21 9.22 9.01
N LEU A 59 1.48 9.55 8.79
CA LEU A 59 2.33 8.84 7.84
C LEU A 59 2.51 7.38 8.23
N ILE A 60 2.85 7.09 9.49
CA ILE A 60 3.02 5.72 10.00
C ILE A 60 1.71 4.93 9.87
N GLU A 61 0.58 5.51 10.27
CA GLU A 61 -0.72 4.85 10.19
C GLU A 61 -1.14 4.55 8.75
N VAL A 62 -0.99 5.53 7.84
CA VAL A 62 -1.35 5.35 6.43
C VAL A 62 -0.41 4.36 5.75
N ALA A 63 0.89 4.42 6.03
CA ALA A 63 1.86 3.45 5.51
C ALA A 63 1.51 2.03 5.95
N ARG A 64 1.21 1.82 7.24
CA ARG A 64 0.75 0.54 7.77
C ARG A 64 -0.54 0.06 7.10
N GLN A 65 -1.54 0.93 6.99
CA GLN A 65 -2.82 0.62 6.33
C GLN A 65 -2.64 0.16 4.88
N LEU A 66 -1.65 0.71 4.19
CA LEU A 66 -1.38 0.42 2.78
C LEU A 66 -0.30 -0.64 2.57
N VAL A 67 0.24 -1.26 3.62
CA VAL A 67 1.37 -2.21 3.52
C VAL A 67 2.57 -1.56 2.81
N LEU A 68 2.78 -0.28 3.09
CA LEU A 68 3.90 0.50 2.58
C LEU A 68 4.93 0.66 3.70
N ASP A 69 6.23 0.57 3.37
CA ASP A 69 7.27 0.90 4.34
C ASP A 69 7.18 2.39 4.71
N PRO A 70 7.02 2.75 6.01
CA PRO A 70 7.02 4.15 6.42
C PRO A 70 8.26 4.94 6.00
N ALA A 71 9.42 4.29 5.87
CA ALA A 71 10.61 4.96 5.39
C ALA A 71 10.48 5.38 3.91
N LEU A 72 9.81 4.59 3.08
CA LEU A 72 9.50 4.96 1.71
C LEU A 72 8.52 6.13 1.66
N GLY A 73 7.47 6.09 2.49
CA GLY A 73 6.52 7.21 2.60
C GLY A 73 7.21 8.51 3.00
N ALA A 74 8.12 8.47 3.99
CA ALA A 74 8.91 9.62 4.40
C ALA A 74 9.87 10.11 3.30
N GLY A 75 10.51 9.19 2.58
CA GLY A 75 11.38 9.52 1.44
C GLY A 75 10.64 10.23 0.31
N VAL A 76 9.43 9.77 -0.03
CA VAL A 76 8.57 10.45 -1.02
C VAL A 76 8.15 11.83 -0.51
N VAL A 77 7.65 11.95 0.72
CA VAL A 77 7.25 13.26 1.29
C VAL A 77 8.42 14.25 1.32
N GLN A 78 9.62 13.79 1.65
CA GLN A 78 10.82 14.63 1.62
C GLN A 78 11.15 15.09 0.20
N ARG A 79 11.10 14.17 -0.77
CA ARG A 79 11.38 14.48 -2.16
C ARG A 79 10.40 15.51 -2.72
N GLU A 80 9.13 15.31 -2.42
CA GLU A 80 8.03 16.03 -3.04
C GLU A 80 7.77 17.40 -2.40
N SER A 81 7.80 17.49 -1.08
CA SER A 81 7.35 18.71 -0.39
C SER A 81 8.19 19.12 0.81
N TRP A 82 9.19 18.33 1.19
CA TRP A 82 9.90 18.52 2.46
C TRP A 82 8.94 18.57 3.68
N GLY A 83 7.86 17.78 3.62
CA GLY A 83 6.84 17.71 4.66
C GLY A 83 5.92 18.93 4.72
N ARG A 84 5.82 19.73 3.65
CA ARG A 84 4.97 20.92 3.59
C ARG A 84 3.67 20.63 2.85
N ASN A 85 2.55 21.08 3.41
CA ASN A 85 1.25 20.95 2.77
C ASN A 85 1.03 22.08 1.75
N ILE A 86 1.66 21.97 0.58
CA ILE A 86 1.75 23.03 -0.44
C ILE A 86 1.34 22.53 -1.83
N PHE A 87 1.03 23.44 -2.74
CA PHE A 87 0.88 23.11 -4.16
C PHE A 87 2.23 23.09 -4.89
N GLY A 88 2.40 22.13 -5.78
CA GLY A 88 3.55 21.98 -6.66
C GLY A 88 3.60 23.03 -7.76
N CYS A 89 4.70 23.06 -8.49
CA CYS A 89 5.00 24.10 -9.49
C CYS A 89 5.00 23.55 -10.93
N ASP A 90 4.20 22.52 -11.19
CA ASP A 90 4.17 21.82 -12.47
C ASP A 90 3.80 22.76 -13.64
N HIS A 91 2.83 23.66 -13.40
CA HIS A 91 2.33 24.58 -14.42
C HIS A 91 2.20 26.04 -13.96
N GLY A 92 2.54 26.35 -12.70
CA GLY A 92 2.29 27.65 -12.07
C GLY A 92 3.50 28.59 -12.00
N SER A 93 3.23 29.90 -12.08
CA SER A 93 4.21 30.90 -11.64
C SER A 93 4.34 30.86 -10.11
N ARG A 94 5.57 31.00 -9.60
CA ARG A 94 5.83 30.93 -8.15
C ARG A 94 4.95 31.91 -7.37
N TRP A 95 4.37 31.43 -6.26
CA TRP A 95 3.60 32.23 -5.30
C TRP A 95 2.30 32.84 -5.83
N THR A 96 1.75 32.30 -6.92
CA THR A 96 0.45 32.74 -7.43
C THR A 96 -0.70 32.34 -6.50
N ASN A 97 -1.66 33.26 -6.33
CA ASN A 97 -2.93 33.03 -5.65
C ASN A 97 -4.07 32.65 -6.60
N VAL A 98 -3.77 32.47 -7.89
CA VAL A 98 -4.71 31.92 -8.89
C VAL A 98 -4.17 30.60 -9.42
N PRO A 99 -5.02 29.59 -9.65
CA PRO A 99 -4.58 28.33 -10.24
C PRO A 99 -4.00 28.57 -11.66
N PRO A 100 -2.99 27.81 -12.09
CA PRO A 100 -2.25 26.78 -11.35
C PRO A 100 -1.37 27.37 -10.21
N PHE A 101 -1.60 26.93 -8.97
CA PHE A 101 -0.88 27.36 -7.75
C PHE A 101 0.59 26.91 -7.72
N CYS A 102 1.50 27.60 -7.03
CA CYS A 102 2.88 27.08 -6.86
C CYS A 102 3.49 27.58 -5.54
N ASN A 103 3.97 26.65 -4.73
CA ASN A 103 4.53 26.85 -3.38
C ASN A 103 3.62 27.57 -2.38
N VAL A 104 2.31 27.62 -2.62
CA VAL A 104 1.36 28.21 -1.65
C VAL A 104 0.71 27.11 -0.80
N PRO A 105 0.31 27.41 0.45
CA PRO A 105 -0.34 26.43 1.31
C PRO A 105 -1.60 25.83 0.69
N VAL A 106 -1.80 24.53 0.85
CA VAL A 106 -3.03 23.84 0.45
C VAL A 106 -4.12 24.16 1.47
N THR A 107 -5.21 24.74 0.97
CA THR A 107 -6.40 25.04 1.77
C THR A 107 -7.61 24.48 1.08
N LYS A 108 -8.70 24.24 1.83
CA LYS A 108 -9.97 23.78 1.26
C LYS A 108 -10.45 24.65 0.10
N GLY A 109 -10.34 25.98 0.23
CA GLY A 109 -10.71 26.93 -0.81
C GLY A 109 -9.85 26.80 -2.08
N ARG A 110 -8.53 26.67 -1.93
CA ARG A 110 -7.63 26.51 -3.08
C ARG A 110 -7.78 25.16 -3.77
N VAL A 111 -8.02 24.07 -3.03
CA VAL A 111 -8.32 22.76 -3.64
C VAL A 111 -9.58 22.85 -4.50
N LYS A 112 -10.64 23.50 -4.00
CA LYS A 112 -11.84 23.74 -4.79
C LYS A 112 -11.54 24.55 -6.06
N GLN A 113 -10.78 25.64 -5.95
CA GLN A 113 -10.39 26.44 -7.12
C GLN A 113 -9.57 25.66 -8.14
N LEU A 114 -8.68 24.77 -7.69
CA LEU A 114 -7.91 23.88 -8.57
C LEU A 114 -8.83 22.92 -9.33
N ILE A 115 -9.79 22.29 -8.65
CA ILE A 115 -10.76 21.36 -9.26
C ILE A 115 -11.67 22.10 -10.24
N ASP A 116 -12.17 23.28 -9.86
CA ASP A 116 -13.00 24.11 -10.75
C ASP A 116 -12.20 24.53 -11.99
N ASN A 117 -10.94 24.94 -11.84
CA ASN A 117 -10.05 25.28 -12.96
C ASN A 117 -9.79 24.09 -13.89
N TYR A 118 -9.53 22.90 -13.35
CA TYR A 118 -9.32 21.70 -14.15
C TYR A 118 -10.55 21.31 -14.99
N ASN A 119 -11.75 21.60 -14.49
CA ASN A 119 -13.00 21.31 -15.19
C ASN A 119 -13.47 22.46 -16.11
N ALA A 120 -12.89 23.66 -15.99
CA ALA A 120 -13.21 24.80 -16.84
C ALA A 120 -12.71 24.57 -18.28
N PRO A 121 -13.38 25.08 -19.32
CA PRO A 121 -12.93 24.91 -20.70
C PRO A 121 -11.59 25.63 -21.00
N PRO A 122 -10.63 24.97 -21.70
CA PRO A 122 -10.64 23.55 -22.04
C PRO A 122 -10.32 22.68 -20.81
N PRO A 123 -11.11 21.62 -20.55
CA PRO A 123 -10.89 20.79 -19.37
C PRO A 123 -9.55 20.07 -19.44
N GLY A 124 -8.99 19.75 -18.28
CA GLY A 124 -7.72 19.03 -18.15
C GLY A 124 -6.48 19.90 -18.02
N VAL A 125 -6.62 21.23 -18.01
CA VAL A 125 -5.49 22.16 -17.95
C VAL A 125 -5.23 22.65 -16.52
N GLY A 126 -3.96 22.78 -16.14
CA GLY A 126 -3.53 23.44 -14.91
C GLY A 126 -3.68 22.61 -13.62
N ALA A 127 -3.68 21.28 -13.71
CA ALA A 127 -3.49 20.44 -12.54
C ALA A 127 -2.08 20.64 -11.97
N ASN A 128 -1.92 20.71 -10.65
CA ASN A 128 -0.63 20.73 -9.99
C ASN A 128 -0.60 19.70 -8.87
N GLY A 129 0.61 19.32 -8.45
CA GLY A 129 0.81 18.53 -7.24
C GLY A 129 0.10 19.14 -6.05
N VAL A 130 -0.69 18.34 -5.33
CA VAL A 130 -1.38 18.78 -4.12
C VAL A 130 -0.77 18.11 -2.89
N GLY A 131 -0.27 18.91 -1.96
CA GLY A 131 -0.01 18.49 -0.59
C GLY A 131 1.29 17.72 -0.37
N VAL A 132 1.38 17.00 0.75
CA VAL A 132 2.65 16.40 1.18
C VAL A 132 3.25 15.37 0.21
N PRO A 133 2.46 14.55 -0.53
CA PRO A 133 3.00 13.63 -1.52
C PRO A 133 2.89 14.17 -2.96
N GLN A 134 2.47 15.44 -3.14
CA GLN A 134 2.28 16.09 -4.43
C GLN A 134 1.42 15.27 -5.41
N ILE A 135 0.16 14.96 -5.04
CA ILE A 135 -0.76 14.26 -5.96
C ILE A 135 -1.12 15.17 -7.15
N THR A 136 -0.56 14.91 -8.33
CA THR A 136 -0.76 15.75 -9.53
C THR A 136 -1.95 15.30 -10.38
N SER A 137 -2.27 14.01 -10.37
CA SER A 137 -3.37 13.46 -11.18
C SER A 137 -4.73 13.71 -10.51
N MET A 138 -5.62 14.40 -11.23
CA MET A 138 -6.92 14.85 -10.71
C MET A 138 -7.79 13.73 -10.10
N PRO A 139 -7.84 12.49 -10.64
CA PRO A 139 -8.49 11.36 -9.97
C PRO A 139 -8.08 11.13 -8.52
N TYR A 140 -6.79 11.28 -8.21
CA TYR A 140 -6.30 11.10 -6.85
C TYR A 140 -6.61 12.30 -5.96
N VAL A 141 -6.63 13.53 -6.52
CA VAL A 141 -7.13 14.72 -5.83
C VAL A 141 -8.61 14.53 -5.47
N LEU A 142 -9.43 14.09 -6.41
CA LEU A 142 -10.85 13.80 -6.18
C LEU A 142 -11.06 12.65 -5.20
N HIS A 143 -10.19 11.63 -5.21
CA HIS A 143 -10.21 10.56 -4.22
C HIS A 143 -9.94 11.09 -2.82
N ALA A 144 -8.91 11.92 -2.64
CA ALA A 144 -8.61 12.55 -1.36
C ALA A 144 -9.74 13.49 -0.89
N GLU A 145 -10.38 14.23 -1.80
CA GLU A 145 -11.60 15.01 -1.50
C GLU A 145 -12.74 14.12 -1.01
N LYS A 146 -12.99 12.99 -1.68
CA LYS A 146 -14.06 12.05 -1.34
C LYS A 146 -13.91 11.45 0.07
N ILE A 147 -12.68 11.21 0.52
CA ILE A 147 -12.40 10.61 1.84
C ILE A 147 -12.24 11.64 2.98
N GLY A 148 -12.58 12.92 2.73
CA GLY A 148 -12.62 13.95 3.76
C GLY A 148 -11.85 15.23 3.45
N GLY A 149 -11.34 15.39 2.23
CA GLY A 149 -10.70 16.60 1.75
C GLY A 149 -9.22 16.40 1.38
N ALA A 150 -8.84 16.75 0.16
CA ALA A 150 -7.47 16.79 -0.35
C ALA A 150 -6.66 17.95 0.22
N HIS A 151 -7.23 18.80 1.07
CA HIS A 151 -6.49 19.77 1.87
C HIS A 151 -5.95 19.18 3.18
N VAL A 152 -6.40 17.98 3.57
CA VAL A 152 -5.98 17.28 4.79
C VAL A 152 -4.78 16.37 4.47
N PRO A 153 -3.60 16.56 5.12
CA PRO A 153 -2.40 15.78 4.84
C PRO A 153 -2.59 14.27 4.88
N ARG A 154 -3.34 13.75 5.85
CA ARG A 154 -3.66 12.31 5.94
C ARG A 154 -4.33 11.78 4.67
N ASN A 155 -5.34 12.48 4.16
CA ASN A 155 -6.11 12.06 2.98
C ASN A 155 -5.27 12.17 1.70
N GLN A 156 -4.38 13.16 1.63
CA GLN A 156 -3.39 13.27 0.56
C GLN A 156 -2.45 12.05 0.55
N MET A 157 -1.95 11.65 1.74
CA MET A 157 -1.09 10.47 1.87
C MET A 157 -1.84 9.19 1.48
N ILE A 158 -3.10 9.02 1.90
CA ILE A 158 -3.89 7.85 1.49
C ILE A 158 -3.97 7.78 -0.05
N ALA A 159 -4.30 8.89 -0.72
CA ALA A 159 -4.41 8.91 -2.18
C ALA A 159 -3.05 8.72 -2.88
N GLY A 160 -2.02 9.46 -2.46
CA GLY A 160 -0.69 9.42 -3.07
C GLY A 160 0.02 8.09 -2.83
N PHE A 161 0.00 7.57 -1.61
CA PHE A 161 0.62 6.28 -1.28
C PHE A 161 -0.14 5.10 -1.89
N THR A 162 -1.46 5.21 -2.07
CA THR A 162 -2.20 4.21 -2.86
C THR A 162 -1.69 4.19 -4.30
N SER A 163 -1.59 5.34 -4.97
CA SER A 163 -1.03 5.44 -6.33
C SER A 163 0.39 4.87 -6.41
N LEU A 164 1.25 5.24 -5.45
CA LEU A 164 2.62 4.76 -5.34
C LEU A 164 2.70 3.24 -5.20
N ARG A 165 1.95 2.68 -4.24
CA ARG A 165 1.89 1.25 -3.97
C ARG A 165 1.40 0.50 -5.19
N ASP A 166 0.31 0.95 -5.80
CA ASP A 166 -0.27 0.28 -6.97
C ASP A 166 0.71 0.26 -8.14
N ARG A 167 1.46 1.35 -8.36
CA ARG A 167 2.53 1.41 -9.37
C ARG A 167 3.70 0.50 -9.06
N ILE A 168 4.17 0.49 -7.81
CA ILE A 168 5.22 -0.43 -7.37
C ILE A 168 4.77 -1.87 -7.58
N ASN A 169 3.53 -2.19 -7.25
CA ASN A 169 2.96 -3.52 -7.43
C ASN A 169 2.88 -3.91 -8.91
N ASN A 170 2.46 -3.00 -9.78
CA ASN A 170 2.25 -3.31 -11.19
C ASN A 170 3.53 -3.32 -12.03
N LEU A 171 4.50 -2.48 -11.69
CA LEU A 171 5.69 -2.22 -12.52
C LEU A 171 6.99 -2.68 -11.86
N GLY A 172 6.95 -3.09 -10.60
CA GLY A 172 8.13 -3.30 -9.78
C GLY A 172 8.66 -2.00 -9.17
N TYR A 173 9.62 -2.14 -8.26
CA TYR A 173 9.99 -1.06 -7.34
C TYR A 173 10.55 0.19 -8.04
N ALA A 174 11.59 0.07 -8.86
CA ALA A 174 12.21 1.22 -9.52
C ALA A 174 11.29 1.87 -10.57
N ASP A 175 10.64 1.07 -11.42
CA ASP A 175 9.75 1.58 -12.45
C ASP A 175 8.44 2.12 -11.88
N GLY A 176 7.95 1.58 -10.76
CA GLY A 176 6.81 2.12 -10.03
C GLY A 176 7.09 3.52 -9.46
N LEU A 177 8.28 3.74 -8.91
CA LEU A 177 8.72 5.07 -8.47
C LEU A 177 8.89 6.03 -9.66
N ALA A 178 9.43 5.56 -10.79
CA ALA A 178 9.56 6.37 -11.99
C ALA A 178 8.18 6.77 -12.55
N ALA A 179 7.25 5.82 -12.57
CA ALA A 179 5.87 6.03 -13.01
C ALA A 179 5.07 6.94 -12.06
N TYR A 180 5.41 6.98 -10.77
CA TYR A 180 4.78 7.90 -9.83
C TYR A 180 5.01 9.36 -10.24
N ASN A 181 6.24 9.70 -10.61
CA ASN A 181 6.62 11.05 -11.02
C ASN A 181 6.27 11.37 -12.48
N ALA A 182 6.54 10.45 -13.42
CA ALA A 182 6.46 10.73 -14.85
C ALA A 182 5.28 10.06 -15.57
N GLY A 183 4.52 9.22 -14.88
CA GLY A 183 3.51 8.34 -15.48
C GLY A 183 4.10 7.08 -16.12
N GLU A 184 3.26 6.06 -16.28
CA GLU A 184 3.66 4.74 -16.77
C GLU A 184 4.17 4.78 -18.23
N GLY A 185 3.67 5.72 -19.03
CA GLY A 185 4.09 5.90 -20.42
C GLY A 185 5.44 6.61 -20.59
N ASN A 186 6.06 7.10 -19.51
CA ASN A 186 7.28 7.91 -19.57
C ASN A 186 8.31 7.56 -18.49
N LEU A 187 8.52 6.26 -18.24
CA LEU A 187 9.44 5.77 -17.20
C LEU A 187 10.85 6.35 -17.30
N ALA A 188 11.36 6.56 -18.52
CA ALA A 188 12.69 7.09 -18.75
C ALA A 188 12.90 8.47 -18.08
N ALA A 189 11.90 9.36 -18.17
CA ALA A 189 11.94 10.66 -17.51
C ALA A 189 11.86 10.56 -15.97
N GLY A 190 11.25 9.49 -15.45
CA GLY A 190 11.11 9.24 -14.01
C GLY A 190 12.31 8.57 -13.34
N ARG A 191 13.31 8.07 -14.09
CA ARG A 191 14.42 7.28 -13.50
C ARG A 191 15.27 8.04 -12.50
N ALA A 192 15.57 9.31 -12.79
CA ALA A 192 16.34 10.15 -11.86
C ALA A 192 15.57 10.42 -10.55
N TYR A 193 14.25 10.63 -10.67
CA TYR A 193 13.36 10.73 -9.51
C TYR A 193 13.37 9.42 -8.70
N ALA A 194 13.19 8.28 -9.36
CA ALA A 194 13.18 6.97 -8.72
C ALA A 194 14.48 6.71 -7.94
N ALA A 195 15.64 6.94 -8.56
CA ALA A 195 16.93 6.78 -7.90
C ALA A 195 17.06 7.67 -6.65
N SER A 196 16.61 8.93 -6.74
CA SER A 196 16.61 9.86 -5.60
C SER A 196 15.71 9.36 -4.47
N VAL A 197 14.50 8.88 -4.76
CA VAL A 197 13.59 8.35 -3.73
C VAL A 197 14.12 7.06 -3.13
N MET A 198 14.77 6.20 -3.92
CA MET A 198 15.40 4.98 -3.40
C MET A 198 16.52 5.30 -2.41
N ALA A 199 17.37 6.29 -2.72
CA ALA A 199 18.41 6.75 -1.78
C ALA A 199 17.79 7.30 -0.49
N LEU A 200 16.77 8.15 -0.61
CA LEU A 200 16.04 8.68 0.55
C LEU A 200 15.37 7.56 1.36
N HIS A 201 14.83 6.53 0.72
CA HIS A 201 14.24 5.39 1.41
C HIS A 201 15.28 4.69 2.31
N GLU A 202 16.49 4.43 1.82
CA GLU A 202 17.55 3.82 2.62
C GLU A 202 18.03 4.74 3.76
N GLU A 203 18.14 6.05 3.52
CA GLU A 203 18.42 7.02 4.58
C GLU A 203 17.35 7.00 5.68
N TRP A 204 16.07 6.93 5.30
CA TRP A 204 14.97 6.90 6.24
C TRP A 204 14.91 5.60 7.04
N LYS A 205 15.20 4.44 6.43
CA LYS A 205 15.30 3.18 7.19
C LYS A 205 16.34 3.29 8.31
N ALA A 206 17.51 3.83 7.99
CA ALA A 206 18.57 4.07 8.96
C ALA A 206 18.11 5.02 10.08
N ARG A 207 17.45 6.14 9.74
CA ARG A 207 16.90 7.10 10.72
C ARG A 207 15.86 6.46 11.64
N LEU A 208 14.95 5.67 11.08
CA LEU A 208 13.87 5.01 11.83
C LEU A 208 14.37 3.81 12.66
N GLY A 209 15.64 3.43 12.55
CA GLY A 209 16.17 2.24 13.22
C GLY A 209 15.42 0.97 12.78
N GLN A 210 14.80 1.01 11.60
CA GLN A 210 14.40 -0.20 10.93
C GLN A 210 15.70 -0.85 10.51
N GLN A 211 15.97 -2.07 11.00
CA GLN A 211 17.02 -2.85 10.36
C GLN A 211 16.64 -2.90 8.89
N VAL A 212 17.53 -2.43 8.02
CA VAL A 212 17.46 -2.76 6.61
C VAL A 212 17.50 -4.28 6.62
N PRO A 213 16.38 -4.99 6.42
CA PRO A 213 16.53 -6.41 6.16
C PRO A 213 17.39 -6.43 4.90
N ASP A 214 18.37 -7.33 4.84
CA ASP A 214 19.38 -7.43 3.77
C ASP A 214 18.76 -7.86 2.41
N SER A 215 17.58 -7.33 2.09
CA SER A 215 16.61 -7.91 1.18
C SER A 215 15.92 -6.84 0.35
N GLY A 216 16.66 -5.84 -0.13
CA GLY A 216 16.23 -4.92 -1.17
C GLY A 216 15.21 -5.57 -2.11
N LYS A 217 14.08 -4.89 -2.30
CA LYS A 217 12.78 -5.33 -2.87
C LYS A 217 11.76 -5.80 -1.84
N ILE A 218 10.89 -4.87 -1.43
CA ILE A 218 9.46 -5.19 -1.25
C ILE A 218 9.03 -5.76 -2.59
N LEU A 219 8.64 -7.03 -2.63
CA LEU A 219 8.29 -7.65 -3.89
C LEU A 219 6.93 -7.11 -4.38
N PRO A 220 6.82 -6.66 -5.64
CA PRO A 220 5.53 -6.39 -6.25
C PRO A 220 4.63 -7.62 -6.17
N ARG A 221 3.34 -7.40 -5.88
CA ARG A 221 2.28 -8.39 -6.12
C ARG A 221 2.29 -8.82 -7.59
N PRO A 222 2.21 -10.12 -7.92
CA PRO A 222 1.77 -10.53 -9.25
C PRO A 222 0.25 -10.40 -9.30
N SER A 223 -0.23 -9.21 -9.68
CA SER A 223 -1.60 -8.90 -10.10
C SER A 223 -2.74 -9.06 -9.07
N ASP A 224 -3.74 -8.20 -9.20
CA ASP A 224 -5.08 -8.39 -8.60
C ASP A 224 -5.88 -9.51 -9.26
N LEU A 225 -5.26 -10.30 -10.16
CA LEU A 225 -5.93 -11.42 -10.80
C LEU A 225 -6.12 -12.52 -9.77
N HIS A 226 -7.37 -12.82 -9.48
CA HIS A 226 -7.74 -14.11 -8.94
C HIS A 226 -7.59 -15.16 -10.03
N SER A 227 -7.27 -16.41 -9.67
CA SER A 227 -7.34 -17.50 -10.65
C SER A 227 -8.75 -17.50 -11.29
N PRO A 228 -8.87 -17.54 -12.62
CA PRO A 228 -10.16 -17.74 -13.28
C PRO A 228 -10.87 -18.96 -12.65
N GLY A 229 -12.10 -18.78 -12.18
CA GLY A 229 -12.84 -19.82 -11.44
C GLY A 229 -12.77 -19.76 -9.91
N SER A 230 -12.08 -18.76 -9.32
CA SER A 230 -12.11 -18.53 -7.85
C SER A 230 -13.49 -18.14 -7.29
N GLY A 231 -14.49 -17.95 -8.18
CA GLY A 231 -15.90 -18.08 -7.85
C GLY A 231 -16.54 -16.93 -7.06
N ALA A 232 -17.77 -17.18 -6.60
CA ALA A 232 -18.56 -16.26 -5.80
C ALA A 232 -17.95 -16.00 -4.41
N TYR A 233 -17.17 -16.95 -3.88
CA TYR A 233 -16.56 -16.86 -2.56
C TYR A 233 -15.56 -15.70 -2.45
N VAL A 234 -14.64 -15.57 -3.41
CA VAL A 234 -13.68 -14.46 -3.43
C VAL A 234 -14.36 -13.10 -3.56
N ASN A 235 -15.49 -13.03 -4.28
CA ASN A 235 -16.28 -11.81 -4.41
C ASN A 235 -17.00 -11.45 -3.10
N ALA A 236 -17.53 -12.44 -2.37
CA ALA A 236 -18.17 -12.24 -1.08
C ALA A 236 -17.15 -11.84 0.01
N HIS A 237 -15.93 -12.35 -0.09
CA HIS A 237 -14.84 -12.12 0.86
C HIS A 237 -13.63 -11.50 0.15
N PRO A 238 -13.67 -10.20 -0.18
CA PRO A 238 -12.60 -9.56 -0.93
C PRO A 238 -11.28 -9.61 -0.16
N THR A 239 -10.18 -9.76 -0.91
CA THR A 239 -8.83 -9.74 -0.35
C THR A 239 -8.57 -8.39 0.33
N HIS A 240 -7.98 -8.42 1.51
CA HIS A 240 -7.50 -7.24 2.21
C HIS A 240 -6.22 -7.58 2.99
N TYR A 241 -5.61 -6.58 3.62
CA TYR A 241 -4.28 -6.70 4.23
C TYR A 241 -4.22 -6.01 5.60
N ASN A 242 -5.34 -6.01 6.33
CA ASN A 242 -5.46 -5.31 7.60
C ASN A 242 -5.14 -6.23 8.78
N TRP A 243 -3.86 -6.54 8.96
CA TRP A 243 -3.38 -7.38 10.05
C TRP A 243 -3.09 -6.59 11.34
N ARG A 244 -3.16 -7.29 12.47
CA ARG A 244 -2.55 -6.87 13.73
C ARG A 244 -1.04 -6.65 13.49
N PRO A 245 -0.40 -5.64 14.12
CA PRO A 245 0.98 -5.28 13.79
C PRO A 245 2.01 -6.42 13.88
N ASP A 246 1.91 -7.27 14.89
CA ASP A 246 2.78 -8.43 15.06
C ASP A 246 2.57 -9.48 13.96
N VAL A 247 1.33 -9.67 13.48
CA VAL A 247 1.02 -10.58 12.37
C VAL A 247 1.52 -10.01 11.05
N TYR A 248 1.41 -8.69 10.86
CA TYR A 248 2.03 -8.00 9.73
C TYR A 248 3.54 -8.23 9.68
N ASP A 249 4.23 -8.15 10.81
CA ASP A 249 5.68 -8.41 10.87
C ASP A 249 6.02 -9.85 10.44
N LEU A 250 5.16 -10.84 10.75
CA LEU A 250 5.32 -12.20 10.24
C LEU A 250 5.15 -12.28 8.73
N VAL A 251 4.12 -11.61 8.19
CA VAL A 251 3.88 -11.57 6.74
C VAL A 251 5.13 -11.03 6.03
N VAL A 252 5.65 -9.90 6.50
CA VAL A 252 6.88 -9.30 5.95
C VAL A 252 8.07 -10.26 6.10
N LYS A 253 8.24 -10.88 7.27
CA LYS A 253 9.30 -11.85 7.53
C LYS A 253 9.26 -13.03 6.56
N TYR A 254 8.09 -13.66 6.38
CA TYR A 254 7.97 -14.86 5.56
C TYR A 254 8.00 -14.57 4.06
N LEU A 255 7.43 -13.45 3.61
CA LEU A 255 7.59 -12.99 2.22
C LEU A 255 9.06 -12.70 1.87
N ASN A 256 9.89 -12.35 2.85
CA ASN A 256 11.32 -12.09 2.66
C ASN A 256 12.22 -13.27 3.07
N HIS A 257 11.66 -14.37 3.56
CA HIS A 257 12.45 -15.50 4.02
C HIS A 257 13.22 -16.14 2.83
N PRO A 258 14.55 -16.41 2.92
CA PRO A 258 15.36 -16.86 1.78
C PRO A 258 14.82 -18.10 1.05
N LYS A 259 14.12 -18.99 1.77
CA LYS A 259 13.51 -20.19 1.18
C LYS A 259 12.20 -19.92 0.41
N LEU A 260 11.48 -18.84 0.75
CA LEU A 260 10.11 -18.55 0.32
C LEU A 260 10.00 -17.31 -0.59
N LYS A 261 10.97 -16.39 -0.51
CA LYS A 261 10.98 -15.13 -1.24
C LYS A 261 10.77 -15.35 -2.74
N GLY A 262 9.76 -14.68 -3.31
CA GLY A 262 9.40 -14.77 -4.73
C GLY A 262 8.70 -16.06 -5.14
N LYS A 263 8.32 -16.92 -4.18
CA LYS A 263 7.61 -18.18 -4.45
C LYS A 263 6.20 -18.21 -3.88
N ILE A 264 5.96 -17.45 -2.80
CA ILE A 264 4.68 -17.42 -2.09
C ILE A 264 4.09 -16.03 -2.03
N TRP A 265 2.77 -15.95 -1.99
CA TRP A 265 2.07 -14.72 -1.63
C TRP A 265 1.26 -14.95 -0.37
N ILE A 266 1.19 -13.92 0.48
CA ILE A 266 0.44 -13.97 1.73
C ILE A 266 -0.63 -12.88 1.71
N ASN A 267 -1.87 -13.26 1.98
CA ASN A 267 -2.98 -12.32 2.07
C ASN A 267 -3.92 -12.70 3.22
N THR A 268 -4.87 -11.82 3.49
CA THR A 268 -6.07 -12.14 4.28
C THR A 268 -7.30 -11.71 3.46
N TYR A 269 -8.51 -11.93 3.96
CA TYR A 269 -9.75 -11.49 3.31
C TYR A 269 -10.76 -11.01 4.34
N ARG A 270 -11.72 -10.18 3.91
CA ARG A 270 -12.72 -9.64 4.84
C ARG A 270 -13.49 -10.80 5.48
N ASP A 271 -13.53 -10.77 6.82
CA ASP A 271 -14.14 -11.83 7.64
C ASP A 271 -13.48 -13.19 7.37
N HIS A 272 -12.22 -13.32 7.80
CA HIS A 272 -11.35 -14.47 7.55
C HIS A 272 -10.98 -15.19 8.85
N PRO A 273 -11.41 -16.44 9.07
CA PRO A 273 -12.46 -17.16 8.33
C PRO A 273 -13.86 -16.52 8.49
N PRO A 274 -14.81 -16.77 7.57
CA PRO A 274 -16.14 -16.15 7.61
C PRO A 274 -16.93 -16.48 8.88
N GLY A 275 -17.41 -15.45 9.58
CA GLY A 275 -18.16 -15.53 10.83
C GLY A 275 -17.31 -15.55 12.09
N TRP A 276 -15.97 -15.49 11.98
CA TRP A 276 -15.07 -15.63 13.14
C TRP A 276 -14.40 -14.31 13.54
N GLY A 277 -14.36 -13.31 12.64
CA GLY A 277 -13.72 -12.02 12.94
C GLY A 277 -12.22 -12.13 13.26
N LEU A 278 -11.52 -13.09 12.61
CA LEU A 278 -10.09 -13.36 12.84
C LEU A 278 -9.19 -12.79 11.74
N ASP A 279 -9.73 -11.95 10.86
CA ASP A 279 -9.04 -11.48 9.66
C ASP A 279 -7.76 -10.70 9.96
N ALA A 280 -7.72 -10.00 11.10
CA ALA A 280 -6.54 -9.32 11.60
C ALA A 280 -5.45 -10.25 12.15
N VAL A 281 -5.79 -11.49 12.51
CA VAL A 281 -4.87 -12.45 13.17
C VAL A 281 -4.66 -13.73 12.37
N SER A 282 -5.10 -13.74 11.12
CA SER A 282 -4.97 -14.89 10.24
C SER A 282 -4.42 -14.49 8.88
N PHE A 283 -3.68 -15.39 8.24
CA PHE A 283 -3.29 -15.24 6.85
C PHE A 283 -3.35 -16.56 6.09
N ASP A 284 -3.54 -16.45 4.79
CA ASP A 284 -3.38 -17.54 3.85
C ASP A 284 -2.07 -17.40 3.08
N VAL A 285 -1.47 -18.54 2.75
CA VAL A 285 -0.27 -18.61 1.91
C VAL A 285 -0.61 -19.33 0.61
N TRP A 286 -0.43 -18.61 -0.50
CA TRP A 286 -0.70 -19.05 -1.87
C TRP A 286 0.60 -19.11 -2.69
N ALA A 287 0.50 -19.56 -3.94
CA ALA A 287 1.57 -19.37 -4.91
C ALA A 287 1.93 -17.89 -5.06
N TRP A 288 3.11 -17.61 -5.62
CA TRP A 288 3.55 -16.26 -5.97
C TRP A 288 2.48 -15.49 -6.75
N ALA A 289 1.75 -16.17 -7.63
CA ALA A 289 0.66 -15.61 -8.43
C ALA A 289 -0.54 -15.07 -7.61
N GLY A 290 -0.60 -15.34 -6.30
CA GLY A 290 -1.59 -14.76 -5.40
C GLY A 290 -2.79 -15.67 -5.12
N ARG A 291 -3.82 -15.07 -4.52
CA ARG A 291 -5.01 -15.78 -4.03
C ARG A 291 -5.75 -16.51 -5.16
N GLY A 292 -6.05 -17.79 -4.92
CA GLY A 292 -6.72 -18.69 -5.87
C GLY A 292 -5.75 -19.51 -6.72
N PHE A 293 -4.45 -19.22 -6.70
CA PHE A 293 -3.44 -20.02 -7.39
C PHE A 293 -2.81 -21.04 -6.45
N ASP A 294 -2.88 -22.32 -6.85
CA ASP A 294 -2.32 -23.42 -6.06
C ASP A 294 -0.82 -23.23 -5.85
N ILE A 295 -0.42 -23.18 -4.58
CA ILE A 295 0.98 -23.10 -4.15
C ILE A 295 1.75 -24.41 -4.41
N GLY A 296 1.04 -25.53 -4.55
CA GLY A 296 1.61 -26.86 -4.77
C GLY A 296 2.14 -27.52 -3.49
N HIS A 297 2.05 -28.85 -3.43
CA HIS A 297 2.37 -29.63 -2.23
C HIS A 297 3.80 -29.41 -1.70
N ALA A 298 4.81 -29.41 -2.58
CA ALA A 298 6.21 -29.25 -2.18
C ALA A 298 6.48 -27.89 -1.52
N LEU A 299 5.91 -26.81 -2.07
CA LEU A 299 6.07 -25.47 -1.53
C LEU A 299 5.21 -25.26 -0.27
N ARG A 300 4.00 -25.84 -0.17
CA ARG A 300 3.26 -25.89 1.10
C ARG A 300 4.09 -26.49 2.22
N LYS A 301 4.72 -27.64 1.96
CA LYS A 301 5.59 -28.27 2.95
C LYS A 301 6.74 -27.33 3.36
N GLN A 302 7.35 -26.63 2.41
CA GLN A 302 8.41 -25.67 2.70
C GLN A 302 7.91 -24.48 3.52
N VAL A 303 6.70 -23.97 3.25
CA VAL A 303 6.05 -22.94 4.08
C VAL A 303 5.84 -23.46 5.50
N PHE A 304 5.26 -24.66 5.63
CA PHE A 304 5.06 -25.30 6.92
C PHE A 304 6.38 -25.42 7.70
N ASP A 305 7.43 -25.96 7.08
CA ASP A 305 8.72 -26.15 7.72
C ASP A 305 9.33 -24.81 8.20
N VAL A 306 9.09 -23.71 7.48
CA VAL A 306 9.60 -22.36 7.83
C VAL A 306 8.76 -21.71 8.92
N VAL A 307 7.44 -21.70 8.79
CA VAL A 307 6.53 -20.98 9.71
C VAL A 307 6.39 -21.74 11.03
N PHE A 308 6.16 -23.04 10.96
CA PHE A 308 5.87 -23.88 12.13
C PHE A 308 7.09 -24.10 13.01
N ASN A 309 8.30 -24.13 12.42
CA ASN A 309 9.56 -24.31 13.16
C ASN A 309 10.34 -23.00 13.32
N ASP A 310 9.69 -21.86 13.17
CA ASP A 310 10.31 -20.56 13.38
C ASP A 310 10.66 -20.39 14.87
N PRO A 311 11.94 -20.30 15.25
CA PRO A 311 12.34 -20.21 16.67
C PRO A 311 11.90 -18.90 17.32
N ALA A 312 11.64 -17.87 16.52
CA ALA A 312 11.03 -16.61 16.93
C ALA A 312 9.65 -16.45 16.28
N GLY A 313 8.96 -17.58 16.09
CA GLY A 313 7.64 -17.66 15.51
C GLY A 313 6.55 -17.19 16.46
N PRO A 314 5.36 -16.88 15.92
CA PRO A 314 4.21 -16.52 16.73
C PRO A 314 3.65 -17.75 17.43
N LYS A 315 2.76 -17.52 18.42
CA LYS A 315 1.94 -18.60 18.95
C LYS A 315 0.84 -18.93 17.94
N ILE A 316 1.00 -20.04 17.23
CA ILE A 316 -0.01 -20.53 16.29
C ILE A 316 -1.20 -21.04 17.10
N ARG A 317 -2.40 -20.54 16.79
CA ARG A 317 -3.65 -21.00 17.38
C ARG A 317 -4.11 -22.28 16.69
N TRP A 318 -4.20 -22.23 15.37
CA TRP A 318 -4.47 -23.36 14.49
C TRP A 318 -3.99 -23.09 13.06
N LEU A 319 -3.87 -24.15 12.26
CA LEU A 319 -3.47 -24.13 10.85
C LEU A 319 -4.29 -25.19 10.09
N ILE A 320 -4.67 -24.91 8.84
CA ILE A 320 -5.21 -25.92 7.92
C ILE A 320 -4.36 -25.97 6.66
N SER A 321 -3.94 -27.16 6.25
CA SER A 321 -3.20 -27.35 5.00
C SER A 321 -3.32 -28.79 4.54
N GLY A 322 -3.76 -28.99 3.29
CA GLY A 322 -3.77 -30.30 2.64
C GLY A 322 -4.64 -31.32 3.36
N GLY A 323 -5.86 -30.92 3.74
CA GLY A 323 -6.85 -31.82 4.35
C GLY A 323 -6.56 -32.18 5.81
N ALA A 324 -5.73 -31.39 6.49
CA ALA A 324 -5.38 -31.60 7.88
C ALA A 324 -5.45 -30.28 8.64
N LEU A 325 -6.05 -30.33 9.84
CA LEU A 325 -6.06 -29.24 10.80
C LEU A 325 -5.07 -29.55 11.91
N TRP A 326 -4.21 -28.58 12.22
CA TRP A 326 -3.45 -28.58 13.46
C TRP A 326 -4.03 -27.53 14.40
N SER A 327 -4.22 -27.85 15.67
CA SER A 327 -4.54 -26.86 16.70
C SER A 327 -3.60 -26.96 17.89
N SER A 328 -3.37 -25.81 18.55
CA SER A 328 -2.57 -25.75 19.76
C SER A 328 -3.11 -26.57 20.94
N ALA A 329 -4.40 -26.92 20.92
CA ALA A 329 -5.05 -27.74 21.95
C ALA A 329 -5.14 -29.24 21.59
N GLY A 330 -5.37 -29.56 20.32
CA GLY A 330 -5.69 -30.92 19.87
C GLY A 330 -4.59 -31.62 19.06
N GLY A 331 -3.56 -30.89 18.61
CA GLY A 331 -2.59 -31.43 17.66
C GLY A 331 -3.20 -31.60 16.27
N TRP A 332 -2.77 -32.64 15.54
CA TRP A 332 -3.19 -32.91 14.16
C TRP A 332 -4.43 -33.79 14.10
N GLU A 333 -5.41 -33.37 13.29
CA GLU A 333 -6.57 -34.16 12.92
C GLU A 333 -6.89 -34.06 11.42
N PRO A 334 -7.51 -35.08 10.82
CA PRO A 334 -8.05 -34.98 9.46
C PRO A 334 -9.08 -33.86 9.36
N TRP A 335 -9.03 -33.10 8.28
CA TRP A 335 -9.93 -31.97 8.02
C TRP A 335 -10.33 -31.95 6.55
N ASP A 336 -11.47 -32.57 6.24
CA ASP A 336 -11.99 -32.65 4.87
C ASP A 336 -13.49 -32.30 4.84
N PRO A 337 -13.84 -31.03 5.17
CA PRO A 337 -15.21 -30.57 5.06
C PRO A 337 -15.68 -30.53 3.59
N PRO A 338 -17.00 -30.58 3.33
CA PRO A 338 -17.55 -30.47 1.99
C PRO A 338 -17.10 -29.18 1.29
N GLU A 339 -16.70 -29.28 0.02
CA GLU A 339 -16.32 -28.13 -0.80
C GLU A 339 -17.50 -27.16 -0.98
N ASP A 340 -17.26 -25.88 -0.68
CA ASP A 340 -18.22 -24.78 -0.81
C ASP A 340 -17.72 -23.66 -1.74
N GLY A 341 -16.61 -23.91 -2.46
CA GLY A 341 -15.92 -22.95 -3.31
C GLY A 341 -14.78 -22.21 -2.60
N SER A 342 -14.62 -22.38 -1.28
CA SER A 342 -13.53 -21.77 -0.50
C SER A 342 -12.24 -22.57 -0.49
N ASP A 343 -12.22 -23.81 -1.00
CA ASP A 343 -11.19 -24.81 -0.69
C ASP A 343 -11.06 -25.05 0.83
N PRO A 344 -12.12 -25.53 1.50
CA PRO A 344 -12.18 -25.57 2.96
C PRO A 344 -11.25 -26.64 3.57
N GLY A 345 -10.81 -27.63 2.78
CA GLY A 345 -9.70 -28.55 3.11
C GLY A 345 -8.31 -27.94 2.90
N HIS A 346 -8.22 -26.73 2.34
CA HIS A 346 -6.99 -26.01 2.03
C HIS A 346 -6.01 -26.86 1.21
N TRP A 347 -6.52 -27.46 0.13
CA TRP A 347 -5.76 -28.30 -0.79
C TRP A 347 -4.86 -27.50 -1.74
N ARG A 348 -5.15 -26.21 -1.94
CA ARG A 348 -4.42 -25.30 -2.84
C ARG A 348 -3.59 -24.25 -2.12
N HIS A 349 -3.80 -24.09 -0.81
CA HIS A 349 -3.15 -23.07 0.00
C HIS A 349 -2.93 -23.58 1.42
N SER A 350 -2.41 -22.73 2.30
CA SER A 350 -2.38 -23.04 3.74
C SER A 350 -2.91 -21.85 4.51
N HIS A 351 -3.74 -22.11 5.50
CA HIS A 351 -4.28 -21.11 6.39
C HIS A 351 -3.59 -21.17 7.75
N TRP A 352 -3.34 -20.00 8.31
CA TRP A 352 -2.65 -19.82 9.59
C TRP A 352 -3.39 -18.80 10.44
N THR A 353 -3.74 -19.18 11.68
CA THR A 353 -4.32 -18.27 12.68
C THR A 353 -3.39 -18.19 13.90
N PHE A 354 -3.21 -16.98 14.44
CA PHE A 354 -2.35 -16.69 15.59
C PHE A 354 -3.15 -16.23 16.81
N TRP A 355 -2.57 -16.38 18.01
CA TRP A 355 -3.13 -15.87 19.27
C TRP A 355 -2.96 -14.36 19.42
#